data_AF-A0A536N1I3-F1
#
_entry.id   AF-A0A536N1I3-F1
#
_cell.length_a   1.000
_cell.length_b   1.000
_cell.length_c   1.000
_cell.angle_alpha   90.00
_cell.angle_beta   90.00
_cell.angle_gamma   90.00
#
_symmetry.space_group_name_H-M   'P 1'
#
loop_
_entity.id
_entity.type
_entity.pdbx_description
1 polymer ?
#
loop_
_entity_poly.entity_id
_entity_poly.type
_entity_poly.pdbx_seq_one_letter_code
_entity_poly.pdbx_strand_id
1 'polypeptide(L)'
;MSDKFENDLRDHLHKEAEEIREFPRRLRGRIREGIAPRARARMAPQLALAGALVLVAFAVLAVRSPQVILNDVRSTVTQIFTTPSPSPTPQPFICGDRSGGTTGLSAQLTAIRVAHHAEAPGFDRMVFDFAGGIPSYDLTRQESSTFVKDASGQPITLDGSAGIKLIFRDADVQGVAADQKPNLPAVREIAQLGNFERVLGYGIGLTSSQCVRVLELSSPSRLVVDVMTSTSASASPAPTPLPTVPEATDLGPFSCQDRGGGSDTGPAMRLTDVRVAHQAAGYDRIVFEFAPPAGAAAHLPAYTVSRQASTKFVKDPSGMEVTMRGSSGLRIVFHGASGADSYTKSRDLTPGLPVVQEVEQLGDFEAVLSWGAGLSRASCIRTLELSNPTRVVIDVQTP
;
A
#
# COMPACT_ATOMS: atom_id res chain seq x y z
N MET A 1 38.22 53.46 -7.22
CA MET A 1 36.84 53.10 -7.60
C MET A 1 36.31 52.17 -6.50
N SER A 2 35.97 52.72 -5.33
CA SER A 2 35.72 51.91 -4.11
C SER A 2 34.63 52.50 -3.20
N ASP A 3 34.56 53.82 -3.05
CA ASP A 3 33.73 54.39 -1.96
C ASP A 3 32.24 54.51 -2.32
N LYS A 4 31.92 54.66 -3.61
CA LYS A 4 30.52 54.77 -4.06
C LYS A 4 29.77 53.45 -3.95
N PHE A 5 30.45 52.34 -4.24
CA PHE A 5 29.85 51.02 -4.19
C PHE A 5 29.62 50.57 -2.74
N GLU A 6 30.56 50.84 -1.83
CA GLU A 6 30.39 50.53 -0.41
C GLU A 6 29.26 51.35 0.24
N ASN A 7 29.09 52.62 -0.16
CA ASN A 7 28.00 53.45 0.33
C ASN A 7 26.64 52.98 -0.21
N ASP A 8 26.54 52.64 -1.50
CA ASP A 8 25.31 52.10 -2.08
C ASP A 8 24.94 50.75 -1.44
N LEU A 9 25.92 49.91 -1.12
CA LEU A 9 25.69 48.62 -0.46
C LEU A 9 25.23 48.80 0.99
N ARG A 10 25.81 49.77 1.73
CA ARG A 10 25.38 50.09 3.11
C ARG A 10 23.96 50.63 3.15
N ASP A 11 23.60 51.52 2.23
CA ASP A 11 22.24 52.07 2.17
C ASP A 11 21.23 50.99 1.77
N HIS A 12 21.59 50.06 0.87
CA HIS A 12 20.73 48.94 0.51
C HIS A 12 20.50 47.99 1.68
N LEU A 13 21.56 47.64 2.43
CA LEU A 13 21.47 46.77 3.60
C LEU A 13 20.71 47.43 4.75
N HIS A 14 20.84 48.74 4.94
CA HIS A 14 20.04 49.46 5.93
C HIS A 14 18.55 49.50 5.56
N LYS A 15 18.24 49.63 4.27
CA LYS A 15 16.86 49.64 3.78
C LYS A 15 16.18 48.26 3.89
N GLU A 16 16.90 47.17 3.58
CA GLU A 16 16.38 45.81 3.80
C GLU A 16 16.25 45.46 5.29
N ALA A 17 17.18 45.91 6.14
CA ALA A 17 17.10 45.70 7.59
C ALA A 17 15.93 46.46 8.25
N GLU A 18 15.49 47.58 7.66
CA GLU A 18 14.28 48.30 8.08
C GLU A 18 13.00 47.59 7.62
N GLU A 19 12.96 47.05 6.39
CA GLU A 19 11.81 46.25 5.89
C GLU A 19 11.58 44.97 6.70
N ILE A 20 12.63 44.32 7.21
CA ILE A 20 12.51 43.11 8.03
C ILE A 20 12.02 43.42 9.47
N ARG A 21 12.21 44.66 9.95
CA ARG A 21 11.75 45.08 11.30
C ARG A 21 10.28 45.49 11.37
N GLU A 22 9.60 45.72 10.25
CA GLU A 22 8.15 45.98 10.23
C GLU A 22 7.28 44.72 10.20
N PHE A 23 7.88 43.54 10.03
CA PHE A 23 7.17 42.27 10.07
C PHE A 23 7.02 41.63 11.47
N PRO A 24 6.76 42.40 12.55
CA PRO A 24 6.09 41.80 13.72
C PRO A 24 5.00 42.69 14.35
N ARG A 25 4.38 43.64 13.63
CA ARG A 25 3.26 44.44 14.19
C ARG A 25 1.86 43.98 13.76
N ARG A 26 1.70 43.37 12.58
CA ARG A 26 0.38 42.87 12.12
C ARG A 26 -0.04 41.53 12.75
N LEU A 27 0.89 40.75 13.32
CA LEU A 27 0.57 39.49 14.02
C LEU A 27 0.17 39.67 15.50
N ARG A 28 0.64 40.73 16.18
CA ARG A 28 0.28 40.96 17.60
C ARG A 28 -1.16 41.43 17.80
N GLY A 29 -1.79 42.04 16.79
CA GLY A 29 -3.21 42.42 16.84
C GLY A 29 -4.15 41.21 16.80
N ARG A 30 -3.85 40.20 15.98
CA ARG A 30 -4.72 39.00 15.81
C ARG A 30 -4.65 38.01 16.97
N ILE A 31 -3.57 38.02 17.76
CA ILE A 31 -3.46 37.15 18.94
C ILE A 31 -4.24 37.71 20.15
N ARG A 32 -4.49 39.03 20.24
CA ARG A 32 -5.30 39.63 21.31
C ARG A 32 -6.80 39.48 21.12
N GLU A 33 -7.29 39.17 19.92
CA GLU A 33 -8.71 38.91 19.65
C GLU A 33 -9.12 37.44 19.87
N GLY A 34 -8.16 36.51 19.98
CA GLY A 34 -8.44 35.07 20.16
C GLY A 34 -8.59 34.59 21.60
N ILE A 35 -8.27 35.42 22.61
CA ILE A 35 -8.20 35.02 24.03
C ILE A 35 -9.05 35.94 24.92
N ALA A 36 -10.19 36.41 24.42
CA ALA A 36 -11.21 37.05 25.26
C ALA A 36 -12.32 36.03 25.57
N PRO A 37 -12.63 35.75 26.85
CA PRO A 37 -13.72 34.85 27.20
C PRO A 37 -15.05 35.50 26.79
N ARG A 38 -15.66 34.99 25.71
CA ARG A 38 -17.04 35.35 25.38
C ARG A 38 -17.95 34.86 26.50
N ALA A 39 -18.46 35.81 27.28
CA ALA A 39 -19.58 35.59 28.18
C ALA A 39 -20.74 34.98 27.39
N ARG A 40 -21.14 33.76 27.75
CA ARG A 40 -22.39 33.15 27.28
C ARG A 40 -23.54 33.96 27.87
N ALA A 41 -24.12 34.83 27.05
CA ALA A 41 -25.44 35.38 27.31
C ALA A 41 -26.45 34.23 27.37
N ARG A 42 -27.09 34.08 28.53
CA ARG A 42 -28.34 33.33 28.68
C ARG A 42 -29.42 34.03 27.86
N MET A 43 -30.01 33.34 26.90
CA MET A 43 -31.42 33.52 26.52
C MET A 43 -32.02 32.17 26.14
N ALA A 44 -33.26 32.00 26.58
CA ALA A 44 -33.97 30.75 26.78
C ALA A 44 -34.89 30.43 25.56
N PRO A 45 -35.94 29.61 25.69
CA PRO A 45 -36.10 28.35 24.97
C PRO A 45 -37.15 28.43 23.86
N GLN A 46 -36.87 27.90 22.66
CA GLN A 46 -37.88 27.79 21.60
C GLN A 46 -38.08 26.38 21.02
N LEU A 47 -37.50 25.34 21.63
CA LEU A 47 -37.73 23.95 21.22
C LEU A 47 -38.74 23.19 22.09
N ALA A 48 -39.27 23.81 23.16
CA ALA A 48 -40.28 23.17 24.02
C ALA A 48 -41.72 23.29 23.48
N LEU A 49 -41.99 24.18 22.51
CA LEU A 49 -43.36 24.39 22.00
C LEU A 49 -43.75 23.40 20.89
N ALA A 50 -42.80 22.82 20.16
CA ALA A 50 -43.08 21.83 19.12
C ALA A 50 -43.38 20.43 19.69
N GLY A 51 -42.70 20.03 20.77
CA GLY A 51 -42.93 18.74 21.42
C GLY A 51 -44.26 18.65 22.18
N ALA A 52 -44.70 19.76 22.79
CA ALA A 52 -45.97 19.81 23.52
C ALA A 52 -47.21 19.73 22.60
N LEU A 53 -47.15 20.33 21.40
CA LEU A 53 -48.23 20.24 20.41
C LEU A 53 -48.38 18.83 19.82
N VAL A 54 -47.28 18.09 19.63
CA VAL A 54 -47.31 16.70 19.15
C VAL A 54 -47.86 15.74 20.22
N LEU A 55 -47.53 15.94 21.50
CA LEU A 55 -48.06 15.13 22.59
C LEU A 55 -49.55 15.35 22.85
N VAL A 56 -50.05 16.58 22.71
CA VAL A 56 -51.49 16.89 22.83
C VAL A 56 -52.26 16.35 21.62
N ALA A 57 -51.70 16.39 20.40
CA ALA A 57 -52.33 15.79 19.22
C ALA A 57 -52.42 14.25 19.33
N PHE A 58 -51.38 13.58 19.86
CA PHE A 58 -51.40 12.14 20.14
C PHE A 58 -52.40 11.76 21.25
N ALA A 59 -52.53 12.58 22.30
CA ALA A 59 -53.49 12.35 23.36
C ALA A 59 -54.95 12.50 22.90
N VAL A 60 -55.23 13.45 22.01
CA VAL A 60 -56.58 13.66 21.43
C VAL A 60 -56.96 12.56 20.43
N LEU A 61 -56.00 12.00 19.68
CA LEU A 61 -56.24 10.86 18.77
C LEU A 61 -56.48 9.54 19.53
N ALA A 62 -55.76 9.30 20.64
CA ALA A 62 -55.88 8.07 21.44
C ALA A 62 -57.23 7.95 22.17
N VAL A 63 -57.91 9.07 22.47
CA VAL A 63 -59.19 9.08 23.18
C VAL A 63 -60.39 8.89 22.26
N ARG A 64 -60.29 9.21 20.95
CA ARG A 64 -61.43 9.15 20.02
C ARG A 64 -61.53 7.87 19.18
N SER A 65 -60.45 7.10 19.04
CA SER A 65 -60.41 5.95 18.11
C SER A 65 -59.54 4.78 18.63
N PRO A 66 -60.00 4.00 19.62
CA PRO A 66 -59.19 2.96 20.26
C PRO A 66 -58.85 1.75 19.37
N GLN A 67 -59.36 1.69 18.14
CA GLN A 67 -59.24 0.52 17.26
C GLN A 67 -58.18 0.67 16.14
N VAL A 68 -57.44 1.78 16.07
CA VAL A 68 -56.49 2.05 14.96
C VAL A 68 -55.01 1.92 15.40
N ILE A 69 -54.71 1.75 16.70
CA ILE A 69 -53.31 1.78 17.20
C ILE A 69 -52.78 0.41 17.68
N LEU A 70 -53.61 -0.65 17.82
CA LEU A 70 -53.12 -1.95 18.29
C LEU A 70 -52.61 -2.91 17.20
N ASN A 71 -52.95 -2.71 15.93
CA ASN A 71 -52.47 -3.59 14.85
C ASN A 71 -51.16 -3.11 14.19
N ASP A 72 -50.80 -1.83 14.28
CA ASP A 72 -49.58 -1.29 13.64
C ASP A 72 -48.33 -1.36 14.55
N VAL A 73 -48.51 -1.33 15.88
CA VAL A 73 -47.37 -1.40 16.82
C VAL A 73 -46.86 -2.84 16.99
N ARG A 74 -47.72 -3.85 16.81
CA ARG A 74 -47.31 -5.27 16.91
C ARG A 74 -46.52 -5.74 15.69
N SER A 75 -46.79 -5.17 14.51
CA SER A 75 -46.01 -5.43 13.28
C SER A 75 -44.69 -4.67 13.25
N THR A 76 -44.62 -3.50 13.90
CA THR A 76 -43.42 -2.65 13.87
C THR A 76 -42.38 -3.03 14.93
N VAL A 77 -42.78 -3.59 16.08
CA VAL A 77 -41.82 -3.97 17.16
C VAL A 77 -41.31 -5.41 17.04
N THR A 78 -42.02 -6.31 16.37
CA THR A 78 -41.56 -7.70 16.16
C THR A 78 -40.57 -7.82 14.98
N GLN A 79 -40.43 -6.78 14.14
CA GLN A 79 -39.45 -6.72 13.04
C GLN A 79 -38.07 -6.15 13.46
N ILE A 80 -37.91 -5.69 14.71
CA ILE A 80 -36.66 -5.04 15.18
C ILE A 80 -35.65 -6.06 15.76
N PHE A 81 -36.04 -7.33 15.95
CA PHE A 81 -35.17 -8.36 16.54
C PHE A 81 -34.95 -9.62 15.68
N THR A 82 -35.40 -9.62 14.42
CA THR A 82 -35.10 -10.70 13.46
C THR A 82 -34.78 -10.19 12.06
N THR A 83 -34.18 -9.00 11.96
CA THR A 83 -33.40 -8.70 10.75
C THR A 83 -32.12 -9.55 10.84
N PRO A 84 -31.90 -10.52 9.94
CA PRO A 84 -30.56 -11.09 9.81
C PRO A 84 -29.63 -9.91 9.59
N SER A 85 -28.64 -9.75 10.46
CA SER A 85 -27.49 -8.89 10.19
C SER A 85 -27.11 -9.18 8.73
N PRO A 86 -27.09 -8.18 7.82
CA PRO A 86 -26.79 -8.44 6.43
C PRO A 86 -25.48 -9.21 6.43
N SER A 87 -25.55 -10.49 6.04
CA SER A 87 -24.34 -11.30 5.92
C SER A 87 -23.44 -10.50 4.99
N PRO A 88 -22.24 -10.09 5.44
CA PRO A 88 -21.37 -9.29 4.60
C PRO A 88 -21.23 -10.05 3.30
N THR A 89 -21.54 -9.38 2.18
CA THR A 89 -21.39 -9.96 0.85
C THR A 89 -20.03 -10.64 0.82
N PRO A 90 -19.95 -11.96 0.56
CA PRO A 90 -18.70 -12.68 0.68
C PRO A 90 -17.66 -11.98 -0.18
N GLN A 91 -16.64 -11.41 0.44
CA GLN A 91 -15.54 -10.88 -0.34
C GLN A 91 -14.95 -12.04 -1.16
N PRO A 92 -14.55 -11.81 -2.42
CA PRO A 92 -13.98 -12.87 -3.22
C PRO A 92 -12.62 -13.28 -2.63
N PHE A 93 -12.25 -14.55 -2.84
CA PHE A 93 -10.85 -14.96 -2.71
C PHE A 93 -10.05 -14.33 -3.85
N ILE A 94 -8.90 -13.76 -3.52
CA ILE A 94 -8.02 -13.04 -4.45
C ILE A 94 -6.65 -13.70 -4.42
N CYS A 95 -6.11 -13.99 -5.59
CA CYS A 95 -4.82 -14.64 -5.77
C CYS A 95 -3.70 -13.60 -5.88
N GLY A 96 -3.58 -12.71 -4.90
CA GLY A 96 -2.64 -11.60 -4.93
C GLY A 96 -2.32 -11.04 -3.54
N ASP A 97 -1.35 -10.14 -3.51
CA ASP A 97 -0.95 -9.44 -2.29
C ASP A 97 -2.08 -8.53 -1.79
N ARG A 98 -2.08 -8.28 -0.47
CA ARG A 98 -3.09 -7.45 0.20
C ARG A 98 -2.40 -6.51 1.17
N SER A 99 -2.86 -5.28 1.25
CA SER A 99 -2.45 -4.35 2.28
C SER A 99 -3.68 -3.62 2.82
N GLY A 100 -3.56 -3.08 4.03
CA GLY A 100 -4.67 -2.44 4.71
C GLY A 100 -4.31 -1.97 6.10
N GLY A 101 -5.31 -1.85 6.97
CA GLY A 101 -5.17 -1.35 8.33
C GLY A 101 -4.97 0.17 8.41
N THR A 102 -4.59 0.64 9.60
CA THR A 102 -4.45 2.06 9.91
C THR A 102 -2.98 2.45 10.14
N THR A 103 -2.48 3.45 9.42
CA THR A 103 -1.12 3.97 9.57
C THR A 103 -0.97 4.83 10.82
N GLY A 104 0.18 4.76 11.50
CA GLY A 104 0.46 5.56 12.70
C GLY A 104 -0.34 5.13 13.94
N LEU A 105 -0.99 3.96 13.89
CA LEU A 105 -1.74 3.39 14.99
C LEU A 105 -0.88 2.36 15.72
N SER A 106 -0.67 2.56 17.02
CA SER A 106 -0.02 1.57 17.89
C SER A 106 -0.98 0.43 18.21
N ALA A 107 -0.63 -0.80 17.83
CA ALA A 107 -1.42 -1.99 18.13
C ALA A 107 -0.60 -3.07 18.86
N GLN A 108 -1.29 -3.88 19.67
CA GLN A 108 -0.73 -5.10 20.26
C GLN A 108 -1.44 -6.32 19.69
N LEU A 109 -0.69 -7.25 19.09
CA LEU A 109 -1.22 -8.56 18.73
C LEU A 109 -1.41 -9.38 20.02
N THR A 110 -2.64 -9.81 20.27
CA THR A 110 -3.07 -10.46 21.52
C THR A 110 -3.41 -11.93 21.36
N ALA A 111 -3.77 -12.37 20.14
CA ALA A 111 -3.99 -13.78 19.85
C ALA A 111 -3.89 -14.05 18.34
N ILE A 112 -3.49 -15.28 18.01
CA ILE A 112 -3.67 -15.87 16.69
C ILE A 112 -4.57 -17.09 16.88
N ARG A 113 -5.72 -17.11 16.21
CA ARG A 113 -6.64 -18.25 16.20
C ARG A 113 -6.74 -18.82 14.80
N VAL A 114 -6.83 -20.14 14.71
CA VAL A 114 -6.91 -20.87 13.44
C VAL A 114 -8.04 -21.88 13.48
N ALA A 115 -8.77 -22.00 12.37
CA ALA A 115 -9.84 -22.99 12.23
C ALA A 115 -10.04 -23.38 10.76
N HIS A 116 -10.37 -24.63 10.51
CA HIS A 116 -10.82 -25.10 9.20
C HIS A 116 -12.34 -24.92 9.06
N HIS A 117 -12.76 -24.45 7.90
CA HIS A 117 -14.13 -24.20 7.49
C HIS A 117 -14.44 -25.00 6.22
N ALA A 118 -15.37 -25.95 6.34
CA ALA A 118 -15.69 -26.90 5.27
C ALA A 118 -16.84 -26.43 4.34
N GLU A 119 -17.44 -25.26 4.60
CA GLU A 119 -18.44 -24.66 3.71
C GLU A 119 -17.89 -24.41 2.30
N ALA A 120 -18.72 -24.35 1.25
CA ALA A 120 -18.24 -24.16 -0.13
C ALA A 120 -18.12 -22.67 -0.50
N PRO A 121 -16.95 -22.20 -1.02
CA PRO A 121 -15.68 -22.93 -1.10
C PRO A 121 -15.02 -23.08 0.27
N GLY A 122 -14.37 -24.23 0.54
CA GLY A 122 -13.73 -24.50 1.83
C GLY A 122 -12.56 -23.55 2.06
N PHE A 123 -12.24 -23.25 3.32
CA PHE A 123 -11.10 -22.41 3.67
C PHE A 123 -10.55 -22.70 5.07
N ASP A 124 -9.29 -22.36 5.29
CA ASP A 124 -8.70 -22.24 6.62
C ASP A 124 -8.69 -20.76 7.00
N ARG A 125 -9.21 -20.44 8.17
CA ARG A 125 -9.25 -19.08 8.70
C ARG A 125 -8.17 -18.91 9.74
N MET A 126 -7.32 -17.90 9.56
CA MET A 126 -6.45 -17.35 10.59
C MET A 126 -6.98 -15.98 11.03
N VAL A 127 -7.05 -15.76 12.34
CA VAL A 127 -7.56 -14.52 12.94
C VAL A 127 -6.49 -13.95 13.85
N PHE A 128 -5.98 -12.77 13.50
CA PHE A 128 -5.05 -11.99 14.30
C PHE A 128 -5.85 -10.96 15.10
N ASP A 129 -5.92 -11.15 16.42
CA ASP A 129 -6.62 -10.25 17.33
C ASP A 129 -5.71 -9.12 17.80
N PHE A 130 -6.16 -7.89 17.63
CA PHE A 130 -5.42 -6.71 18.05
C PHE A 130 -6.12 -5.93 19.16
N ALA A 131 -5.34 -5.49 20.14
CA ALA A 131 -5.69 -4.38 21.00
C ALA A 131 -5.20 -3.07 20.36
N GLY A 132 -6.02 -2.02 20.42
CA GLY A 132 -5.67 -0.68 19.91
C GLY A 132 -6.14 -0.38 18.49
N GLY A 133 -6.47 -1.39 17.67
CA GLY A 133 -6.87 -1.23 16.27
C GLY A 133 -6.15 -2.22 15.37
N ILE A 134 -6.50 -2.26 14.07
CA ILE A 134 -5.71 -3.03 13.09
C ILE A 134 -4.59 -2.11 12.59
N PRO A 135 -3.31 -2.42 12.91
CA PRO A 135 -2.17 -1.64 12.45
C PRO A 135 -2.02 -1.79 10.92
N SER A 136 -1.31 -0.87 10.27
CA SER A 136 -1.08 -1.01 8.83
C SER A 136 -0.30 -2.30 8.55
N TYR A 137 -0.73 -3.06 7.54
CA TYR A 137 -0.12 -4.34 7.22
C TYR A 137 0.09 -4.55 5.73
N ASP A 138 1.08 -5.39 5.40
CA ASP A 138 1.27 -5.99 4.09
C ASP A 138 1.24 -7.51 4.21
N LEU A 139 0.38 -8.14 3.42
CA LEU A 139 0.30 -9.57 3.19
C LEU A 139 0.82 -9.84 1.79
N THR A 140 1.94 -10.54 1.70
CA THR A 140 2.60 -10.87 0.43
C THR A 140 2.67 -12.38 0.24
N ARG A 141 2.28 -12.87 -0.93
CA ARG A 141 2.38 -14.29 -1.26
C ARG A 141 3.84 -14.66 -1.53
N GLN A 142 4.22 -15.85 -1.11
CA GLN A 142 5.56 -16.41 -1.29
C GLN A 142 5.46 -17.70 -2.09
N GLU A 143 6.34 -17.85 -3.07
CA GLU A 143 6.40 -19.05 -3.91
C GLU A 143 6.96 -20.27 -3.16
N SER A 144 7.65 -20.04 -2.04
CA SER A 144 8.15 -21.09 -1.15
C SER A 144 7.73 -20.81 0.29
N SER A 145 7.86 -21.83 1.15
CA SER A 145 7.71 -21.70 2.60
C SER A 145 9.02 -21.26 3.30
N THR A 146 10.02 -20.79 2.55
CA THR A 146 11.29 -20.30 3.10
C THR A 146 11.26 -18.78 3.21
N PHE A 147 11.56 -18.28 4.40
CA PHE A 147 11.57 -16.87 4.75
C PHE A 147 12.92 -16.49 5.36
N VAL A 148 13.17 -15.19 5.49
CA VAL A 148 14.35 -14.64 6.19
C VAL A 148 13.89 -14.06 7.53
N LYS A 149 14.51 -14.46 8.63
CA LYS A 149 14.29 -13.84 9.95
C LYS A 149 14.91 -12.44 9.97
N ASP A 150 14.11 -11.45 10.39
CA ASP A 150 14.44 -10.03 10.28
C ASP A 150 15.71 -9.61 11.06
N ALA A 151 15.88 -10.13 12.28
CA ALA A 151 16.96 -9.74 13.17
C ALA A 151 18.27 -10.52 12.94
N SER A 152 18.21 -11.69 12.31
CA SER A 152 19.38 -12.58 12.13
C SER A 152 19.83 -12.74 10.68
N GLY A 153 18.98 -12.39 9.70
CA GLY A 153 19.21 -12.66 8.28
C GLY A 153 19.23 -14.16 7.92
N GLN A 154 19.00 -15.05 8.88
CA GLN A 154 19.02 -16.49 8.66
C GLN A 154 17.74 -16.95 7.97
N PRO A 155 17.84 -17.91 7.02
CA PRO A 155 16.67 -18.53 6.45
C PRO A 155 15.94 -19.38 7.50
N ILE A 156 14.62 -19.39 7.44
CA ILE A 156 13.74 -20.31 8.14
C ILE A 156 12.78 -20.92 7.12
N THR A 157 12.68 -22.24 7.10
CA THR A 157 11.73 -22.96 6.27
C THR A 157 10.59 -23.46 7.15
N LEU A 158 9.37 -23.07 6.80
CA LEU A 158 8.14 -23.51 7.47
C LEU A 158 7.56 -24.75 6.78
N ASP A 159 6.71 -25.50 7.48
CA ASP A 159 5.98 -26.62 6.93
C ASP A 159 5.11 -26.17 5.73
N GLY A 160 5.13 -26.95 4.65
CA GLY A 160 4.44 -26.62 3.40
C GLY A 160 5.39 -26.43 2.22
N SER A 161 4.84 -25.98 1.09
CA SER A 161 5.61 -25.76 -0.16
C SER A 161 5.43 -24.36 -0.75
N ALA A 162 4.56 -23.54 -0.16
CA ALA A 162 4.35 -22.14 -0.50
C ALA A 162 4.14 -21.35 0.80
N GLY A 163 4.01 -20.03 0.72
CA GLY A 163 3.77 -19.26 1.93
C GLY A 163 3.10 -17.91 1.76
N ILE A 164 2.83 -17.28 2.90
CA ILE A 164 2.42 -15.88 3.00
C ILE A 164 3.35 -15.20 4.01
N LYS A 165 3.86 -14.03 3.67
CA LYS A 165 4.56 -13.14 4.60
C LYS A 165 3.65 -12.00 4.99
N LEU A 166 3.40 -11.85 6.28
CA LEU A 166 2.56 -10.81 6.86
C LEU A 166 3.44 -9.88 7.69
N ILE A 167 3.43 -8.58 7.37
CA ILE A 167 4.18 -7.55 8.10
C ILE A 167 3.18 -6.55 8.64
N PHE A 168 3.20 -6.33 9.95
CA PHE A 168 2.45 -5.28 10.63
C PHE A 168 3.42 -4.17 11.04
N ARG A 169 3.10 -2.91 10.71
CA ARG A 169 3.86 -1.72 11.15
C ARG A 169 3.17 -1.05 12.32
N ASP A 170 3.95 -0.48 13.23
CA ASP A 170 3.49 0.10 14.49
C ASP A 170 2.83 -0.94 15.43
N ALA A 171 3.21 -2.21 15.28
CA ALA A 171 2.65 -3.33 16.02
C ALA A 171 3.72 -4.07 16.84
N ASP A 172 3.31 -4.61 17.98
CA ASP A 172 4.15 -5.46 18.82
C ASP A 172 3.30 -6.66 19.31
N VAL A 173 3.92 -7.67 19.90
CA VAL A 173 3.28 -8.93 20.30
C VAL A 173 3.74 -9.34 21.69
N GLN A 174 2.78 -9.72 22.54
CA GLN A 174 3.08 -10.27 23.87
C GLN A 174 2.11 -11.41 24.20
N GLY A 175 2.65 -12.53 24.70
CA GLY A 175 1.83 -13.67 25.15
C GLY A 175 1.23 -14.52 24.03
N VAL A 176 1.59 -14.28 22.77
CA VAL A 176 1.22 -15.11 21.62
C VAL A 176 2.39 -16.04 21.29
N ALA A 177 2.10 -17.30 20.96
CA ALA A 177 3.11 -18.26 20.58
C ALA A 177 3.85 -17.82 19.31
N ALA A 178 5.17 -17.82 19.34
CA ALA A 178 6.02 -17.44 18.21
C ALA A 178 6.03 -18.49 17.08
N ASP A 179 5.55 -19.71 17.33
CA ASP A 179 5.41 -20.77 16.34
C ASP A 179 4.14 -21.59 16.66
N GLN A 180 3.33 -21.84 15.64
CA GLN A 180 2.10 -22.62 15.68
C GLN A 180 2.06 -23.53 14.44
N LYS A 181 1.92 -24.84 14.64
CA LYS A 181 1.83 -25.84 13.57
C LYS A 181 0.43 -26.47 13.52
N PRO A 182 -0.61 -25.74 13.09
CA PRO A 182 -1.97 -26.23 13.15
C PRO A 182 -2.27 -27.36 12.15
N ASN A 183 -1.42 -27.55 11.13
CA ASN A 183 -1.51 -28.66 10.17
C ASN A 183 -2.91 -28.82 9.55
N LEU A 184 -3.56 -27.69 9.27
CA LEU A 184 -4.86 -27.64 8.58
C LEU A 184 -4.68 -27.97 7.08
N PRO A 185 -5.78 -28.19 6.33
CA PRO A 185 -5.69 -28.56 4.91
C PRO A 185 -4.90 -27.58 4.04
N ALA A 186 -5.02 -26.28 4.27
CA ALA A 186 -4.28 -25.22 3.59
C ALA A 186 -3.12 -24.66 4.45
N VAL A 187 -3.37 -24.35 5.72
CA VAL A 187 -2.42 -23.68 6.62
C VAL A 187 -1.65 -24.72 7.45
N ARG A 188 -0.35 -24.87 7.19
CA ARG A 188 0.51 -25.86 7.86
C ARG A 188 1.15 -25.31 9.12
N GLU A 189 1.70 -24.09 9.03
CA GLU A 189 2.49 -23.46 10.08
C GLU A 189 2.34 -21.94 10.04
N ILE A 190 2.39 -21.30 11.21
CA ILE A 190 2.44 -19.84 11.40
C ILE A 190 3.59 -19.57 12.36
N ALA A 191 4.62 -18.90 11.89
CA ALA A 191 5.80 -18.60 12.68
C ALA A 191 6.13 -17.10 12.63
N GLN A 192 6.51 -16.55 13.78
CA GLN A 192 7.01 -15.20 13.90
C GLN A 192 8.40 -15.13 13.25
N LEU A 193 8.51 -14.29 12.23
CA LEU A 193 9.78 -13.98 11.57
C LEU A 193 10.57 -12.93 12.33
N GLY A 194 9.86 -12.08 13.08
CA GLY A 194 10.42 -10.86 13.62
C GLY A 194 9.51 -10.03 14.50
N ASN A 195 10.08 -9.26 15.41
CA ASN A 195 9.43 -8.21 16.19
C ASN A 195 10.48 -7.23 16.69
N PHE A 196 10.79 -6.24 15.86
CA PHE A 196 11.81 -5.24 16.13
C PHE A 196 11.33 -3.88 15.63
N GLU A 197 11.64 -2.81 16.37
CA GLU A 197 11.24 -1.43 16.01
C GLU A 197 9.75 -1.26 15.66
N ARG A 198 8.87 -2.01 16.33
CA ARG A 198 7.41 -2.05 16.08
C ARG A 198 7.03 -2.55 14.69
N VAL A 199 7.91 -3.34 14.07
CA VAL A 199 7.62 -4.10 12.86
C VAL A 199 7.51 -5.57 13.26
N LEU A 200 6.27 -6.07 13.23
CA LEU A 200 5.93 -7.44 13.59
C LEU A 200 5.75 -8.27 12.32
N GLY A 201 6.60 -9.29 12.13
CA GLY A 201 6.60 -10.14 10.94
C GLY A 201 6.17 -11.58 11.25
N TYR A 202 5.31 -12.13 10.41
CA TYR A 202 4.92 -13.54 10.41
C TYR A 202 5.11 -14.17 9.04
N GLY A 203 5.54 -15.43 9.03
CA GLY A 203 5.54 -16.32 7.90
C GLY A 203 4.46 -17.36 8.13
N ILE A 204 3.70 -17.67 7.09
CA ILE A 204 2.66 -18.69 7.12
C ILE A 204 3.03 -19.72 6.05
N GLY A 205 3.31 -20.94 6.47
CA GLY A 205 3.55 -22.08 5.59
C GLY A 205 2.24 -22.67 5.09
N LEU A 206 2.11 -22.81 3.77
CA LEU A 206 0.92 -23.32 3.10
C LEU A 206 1.19 -24.62 2.36
N THR A 207 0.19 -25.50 2.28
CA THR A 207 0.25 -26.74 1.49
C THR A 207 0.49 -26.48 0.01
N SER A 208 -0.04 -25.37 -0.52
CA SER A 208 0.18 -24.90 -1.89
C SER A 208 -0.14 -23.40 -1.99
N SER A 209 0.20 -22.78 -3.12
CA SER A 209 -0.07 -21.35 -3.34
C SER A 209 -1.57 -21.14 -3.60
N GLN A 210 -2.31 -20.82 -2.54
CA GLN A 210 -3.76 -20.64 -2.57
C GLN A 210 -4.16 -19.17 -2.50
N CYS A 211 -5.36 -18.86 -2.98
CA CYS A 211 -5.92 -17.52 -2.96
C CYS A 211 -6.46 -17.20 -1.57
N VAL A 212 -6.41 -15.93 -1.19
CA VAL A 212 -6.77 -15.47 0.15
C VAL A 212 -7.92 -14.47 0.12
N ARG A 213 -8.66 -14.41 1.21
CA ARG A 213 -9.64 -13.37 1.47
C ARG A 213 -9.30 -12.72 2.80
N VAL A 214 -9.24 -11.39 2.82
CA VAL A 214 -8.87 -10.62 4.01
C VAL A 214 -10.04 -9.77 4.44
N LEU A 215 -10.43 -9.87 5.71
CA LEU A 215 -11.45 -9.02 6.32
C LEU A 215 -10.87 -8.29 7.54
N GLU A 216 -11.16 -7.01 7.61
CA GLU A 216 -10.85 -6.16 8.76
C GLU A 216 -12.11 -5.96 9.57
N LEU A 217 -12.14 -6.49 10.78
CA LEU A 217 -13.28 -6.35 11.70
C LEU A 217 -12.90 -5.39 12.83
N SER A 218 -13.87 -4.59 13.26
CA SER A 218 -13.78 -3.77 14.46
C SER A 218 -14.64 -4.38 15.58
N SER A 219 -14.32 -4.02 16.84
CA SER A 219 -15.09 -4.40 18.03
C SER A 219 -15.32 -5.92 18.23
N PRO A 220 -14.28 -6.72 18.55
CA PRO A 220 -12.85 -6.36 18.69
C PRO A 220 -12.12 -6.29 17.34
N SER A 221 -10.98 -5.60 17.32
CA SER A 221 -10.14 -5.41 16.14
C SER A 221 -9.49 -6.72 15.71
N ARG A 222 -9.81 -7.18 14.51
CA ARG A 222 -9.38 -8.49 14.00
C ARG A 222 -9.01 -8.40 12.53
N LEU A 223 -7.81 -8.83 12.20
CA LEU A 223 -7.46 -9.17 10.83
C LEU A 223 -7.77 -10.65 10.61
N VAL A 224 -8.81 -10.91 9.81
CA VAL A 224 -9.21 -12.25 9.41
C VAL A 224 -8.61 -12.53 8.04
N VAL A 225 -7.85 -13.60 7.91
CA VAL A 225 -7.35 -14.09 6.62
C VAL A 225 -7.87 -15.51 6.41
N ASP A 226 -8.67 -15.67 5.37
CA ASP A 226 -9.15 -16.97 4.91
C ASP A 226 -8.26 -17.44 3.76
N VAL A 227 -7.74 -18.66 3.84
CA VAL A 227 -6.96 -19.32 2.79
C VAL A 227 -7.82 -20.43 2.20
N MET A 228 -8.12 -20.35 0.91
CA MET A 228 -9.03 -21.30 0.27
C MET A 228 -8.47 -22.73 0.31
N THR A 229 -9.22 -23.70 0.84
CA THR A 229 -8.85 -25.12 0.78
C THR A 229 -9.42 -25.73 -0.49
N SER A 230 -8.56 -26.21 -1.39
CA SER A 230 -9.00 -26.95 -2.58
C SER A 230 -9.59 -28.31 -2.18
N THR A 231 -10.92 -28.46 -2.24
CA THR A 231 -11.58 -29.76 -2.09
C THR A 231 -11.61 -30.52 -3.43
N SER A 232 -10.59 -31.34 -3.68
CA SER A 232 -10.71 -32.66 -4.32
C SER A 232 -9.34 -33.22 -4.68
N ALA A 233 -9.04 -34.41 -4.14
CA ALA A 233 -8.12 -35.35 -4.74
C ALA A 233 -8.79 -35.94 -5.99
N SER A 234 -8.21 -35.74 -7.17
CA SER A 234 -8.36 -36.63 -8.31
C SER A 234 -7.12 -36.53 -9.19
N ALA A 235 -6.72 -37.66 -9.75
CA ALA A 235 -5.40 -37.97 -10.26
C ALA A 235 -4.80 -36.92 -11.21
N SER A 236 -3.46 -36.80 -11.12
CA SER A 236 -2.59 -36.15 -12.09
C SER A 236 -2.97 -36.54 -13.53
N PRO A 237 -3.28 -35.54 -14.39
CA PRO A 237 -2.64 -35.44 -15.68
C PRO A 237 -1.23 -34.86 -15.48
N ALA A 238 -0.30 -35.22 -16.37
CA ALA A 238 1.01 -34.59 -16.51
C ALA A 238 0.90 -33.04 -16.48
N PRO A 239 1.93 -32.30 -16.03
CA PRO A 239 1.81 -30.89 -15.69
C PRO A 239 1.22 -30.10 -16.85
N THR A 240 0.00 -29.64 -16.67
CA THR A 240 -0.59 -28.57 -17.47
C THR A 240 -0.30 -27.30 -16.68
N PRO A 241 0.62 -26.43 -17.11
CA PRO A 241 0.99 -25.24 -16.35
C PRO A 241 -0.19 -24.26 -16.31
N LEU A 242 -0.64 -23.84 -15.13
CA LEU A 242 -1.76 -22.90 -14.95
C LEU A 242 -1.64 -22.15 -13.59
N PRO A 243 -2.19 -20.93 -13.46
CA PRO A 243 -1.84 -19.68 -14.14
C PRO A 243 -1.09 -18.71 -13.21
N THR A 244 -0.33 -17.83 -13.84
CA THR A 244 0.40 -16.68 -13.29
C THR A 244 -0.53 -15.71 -12.54
N VAL A 245 0.06 -14.97 -11.58
CA VAL A 245 -0.30 -13.61 -11.08
C VAL A 245 -1.46 -12.97 -11.84
N PRO A 246 -2.48 -12.31 -11.22
CA PRO A 246 -3.55 -11.65 -11.95
C PRO A 246 -2.92 -10.87 -13.08
N GLU A 247 -3.07 -11.47 -14.25
CA GLU A 247 -2.53 -10.97 -15.47
C GLU A 247 -3.22 -9.59 -15.57
N ALA A 248 -2.48 -8.58 -16.01
CA ALA A 248 -3.13 -7.79 -17.04
C ALA A 248 -3.68 -8.84 -18.01
N THR A 249 -5.00 -9.10 -18.03
CA THR A 249 -5.63 -10.21 -18.77
C THR A 249 -5.35 -10.17 -20.27
N ASP A 250 -4.58 -9.18 -20.68
CA ASP A 250 -3.66 -9.19 -21.80
C ASP A 250 -2.34 -8.56 -21.32
N LEU A 251 -1.27 -9.35 -21.09
CA LEU A 251 0.05 -8.82 -20.75
C LEU A 251 0.61 -7.92 -21.89
N GLY A 252 -0.07 -7.84 -23.02
CA GLY A 252 0.41 -7.25 -24.24
C GLY A 252 1.56 -8.09 -24.80
N PRO A 253 1.65 -8.22 -26.13
CA PRO A 253 2.83 -8.82 -26.71
C PRO A 253 4.06 -7.97 -26.37
N PHE A 254 5.20 -8.63 -26.21
CA PHE A 254 6.48 -7.93 -26.32
C PHE A 254 6.51 -7.19 -27.64
N SER A 255 6.92 -5.93 -27.62
CA SER A 255 7.10 -5.16 -28.83
C SER A 255 8.45 -4.50 -28.85
N CYS A 256 9.01 -4.42 -30.04
CA CYS A 256 10.20 -3.66 -30.31
C CYS A 256 9.80 -2.21 -30.65
N GLN A 257 9.13 -1.56 -29.71
CA GLN A 257 8.77 -0.14 -29.72
C GLN A 257 8.99 0.46 -28.33
N ASP A 258 9.10 1.79 -28.29
CA ASP A 258 9.16 2.53 -27.04
C ASP A 258 7.80 2.45 -26.30
N ARG A 259 7.83 2.70 -25.00
CA ARG A 259 6.66 2.62 -24.12
C ARG A 259 6.54 3.87 -23.26
N GLY A 260 5.33 4.15 -22.80
CA GLY A 260 5.07 5.22 -21.85
C GLY A 260 3.64 5.15 -21.36
N GLY A 261 3.36 5.88 -20.29
CA GLY A 261 2.06 5.89 -19.63
C GLY A 261 2.09 6.73 -18.36
N GLY A 262 1.18 6.44 -17.42
CA GLY A 262 1.00 7.24 -16.20
C GLY A 262 0.43 8.65 -16.46
N SER A 263 0.52 9.52 -15.43
CA SER A 263 0.04 10.90 -15.50
C SER A 263 0.92 11.86 -14.69
N ASP A 264 1.04 13.09 -15.17
CA ASP A 264 1.79 14.20 -14.56
C ASP A 264 0.89 15.16 -13.77
N THR A 265 -0.37 14.79 -13.52
CA THR A 265 -1.39 15.70 -12.95
C THR A 265 -1.42 15.74 -11.42
N GLY A 266 -0.46 15.09 -10.75
CA GLY A 266 -0.43 14.93 -9.29
C GLY A 266 0.90 15.33 -8.65
N PRO A 267 0.96 15.34 -7.31
CA PRO A 267 2.20 15.65 -6.59
C PRO A 267 3.26 14.58 -6.87
N ALA A 268 4.54 14.97 -6.80
CA ALA A 268 5.63 14.08 -7.15
C ALA A 268 5.62 12.79 -6.31
N MET A 269 5.62 11.65 -6.99
CA MET A 269 5.63 10.32 -6.38
C MET A 269 7.04 9.98 -5.88
N ARG A 270 7.12 9.26 -4.75
CA ARG A 270 8.39 8.93 -4.10
C ARG A 270 8.84 7.53 -4.51
N LEU A 271 10.01 7.39 -5.14
CA LEU A 271 10.59 6.09 -5.46
C LEU A 271 11.01 5.41 -4.15
N THR A 272 10.47 4.22 -3.89
CA THR A 272 10.72 3.49 -2.65
C THR A 272 11.51 2.20 -2.88
N ASP A 273 11.37 1.60 -4.07
CA ASP A 273 12.11 0.40 -4.39
C ASP A 273 12.39 0.26 -5.89
N VAL A 274 13.50 -0.42 -6.19
CA VAL A 274 13.87 -0.89 -7.53
C VAL A 274 14.26 -2.35 -7.41
N ARG A 275 13.58 -3.22 -8.15
CA ARG A 275 13.84 -4.67 -8.15
C ARG A 275 14.12 -5.15 -9.55
N VAL A 276 15.11 -6.03 -9.68
CA VAL A 276 15.52 -6.59 -10.97
C VAL A 276 15.69 -8.10 -10.80
N ALA A 277 14.98 -8.90 -11.61
CA ALA A 277 15.03 -10.35 -11.51
C ALA A 277 14.68 -11.03 -12.85
N HIS A 278 15.30 -12.18 -13.11
CA HIS A 278 14.91 -13.07 -14.20
C HIS A 278 13.64 -13.82 -13.85
N GLN A 279 12.72 -13.96 -14.80
CA GLN A 279 11.47 -14.69 -14.64
C GLN A 279 11.53 -15.99 -15.42
N ALA A 280 11.09 -17.09 -14.80
CA ALA A 280 11.07 -18.42 -15.40
C ALA A 280 10.28 -18.50 -16.73
N ALA A 281 9.39 -17.54 -16.96
CA ALA A 281 8.60 -17.40 -18.18
C ALA A 281 9.37 -16.74 -19.35
N GLY A 282 10.70 -16.60 -19.27
CA GLY A 282 11.54 -16.18 -20.41
C GLY A 282 11.62 -14.66 -20.61
N TYR A 283 11.74 -13.91 -19.51
CA TYR A 283 12.01 -12.48 -19.58
C TYR A 283 12.71 -12.00 -18.30
N ASP A 284 13.46 -10.91 -18.41
CA ASP A 284 13.98 -10.18 -17.25
C ASP A 284 12.99 -9.08 -16.88
N ARG A 285 12.82 -8.82 -15.58
CA ARG A 285 11.86 -7.84 -15.08
C ARG A 285 12.56 -6.78 -14.25
N ILE A 286 12.30 -5.52 -14.58
CA ILE A 286 12.66 -4.34 -13.79
C ILE A 286 11.37 -3.76 -13.19
N VAL A 287 11.33 -3.52 -11.89
CA VAL A 287 10.17 -2.96 -11.19
C VAL A 287 10.59 -1.72 -10.43
N PHE A 288 9.95 -0.60 -10.73
CA PHE A 288 10.04 0.64 -9.96
C PHE A 288 8.79 0.76 -9.10
N GLU A 289 8.95 0.89 -7.78
CA GLU A 289 7.86 1.04 -6.83
C GLU A 289 7.80 2.45 -6.25
N PHE A 290 6.61 3.02 -6.23
CA PHE A 290 6.35 4.38 -5.80
C PHE A 290 5.35 4.44 -4.65
N ALA A 291 5.55 5.41 -3.75
CA ALA A 291 4.61 5.78 -2.72
C ALA A 291 4.20 7.25 -2.87
N PRO A 292 2.94 7.61 -2.56
CA PRO A 292 2.54 9.02 -2.57
C PRO A 292 3.26 9.78 -1.44
N PRO A 293 3.47 11.10 -1.61
CA PRO A 293 3.84 11.94 -0.49
C PRO A 293 2.72 11.95 0.57
N ALA A 294 3.08 12.28 1.82
CA ALA A 294 2.13 12.29 2.92
C ALA A 294 0.93 13.20 2.61
N GLY A 295 -0.28 12.67 2.74
CA GLY A 295 -1.52 13.41 2.47
C GLY A 295 -1.93 13.47 0.99
N ALA A 296 -1.18 12.84 0.07
CA ALA A 296 -1.56 12.72 -1.33
C ALA A 296 -2.12 11.33 -1.67
N ALA A 297 -2.96 11.27 -2.72
CA ALA A 297 -3.40 10.01 -3.29
C ALA A 297 -2.29 9.38 -4.14
N ALA A 298 -2.20 8.06 -4.12
CA ALA A 298 -1.29 7.33 -4.99
C ALA A 298 -1.74 7.42 -6.45
N HIS A 299 -0.81 7.74 -7.35
CA HIS A 299 -1.00 7.62 -8.79
C HIS A 299 0.31 7.14 -9.43
N LEU A 300 0.24 6.70 -10.70
CA LEU A 300 1.44 6.41 -11.47
C LEU A 300 2.05 7.73 -11.98
N PRO A 301 3.34 7.99 -11.73
CA PRO A 301 4.01 9.12 -12.36
C PRO A 301 4.04 8.89 -13.88
N ALA A 302 3.93 9.96 -14.66
CA ALA A 302 4.11 9.86 -16.11
C ALA A 302 5.49 9.30 -16.42
N TYR A 303 5.60 8.35 -17.35
CA TYR A 303 6.87 7.71 -17.65
C TYR A 303 7.07 7.42 -19.12
N THR A 304 8.34 7.29 -19.50
CA THR A 304 8.79 6.80 -20.80
C THR A 304 9.86 5.73 -20.62
N VAL A 305 9.85 4.73 -21.50
CA VAL A 305 10.87 3.69 -21.65
C VAL A 305 11.28 3.66 -23.11
N SER A 306 12.42 4.27 -23.40
CA SER A 306 12.95 4.39 -24.76
C SER A 306 14.12 3.45 -24.99
N ARG A 307 14.05 2.65 -26.04
CA ARG A 307 15.15 1.73 -26.38
C ARG A 307 16.31 2.51 -26.98
N GLN A 308 17.52 2.10 -26.59
CA GLN A 308 18.77 2.70 -26.99
C GLN A 308 19.60 1.71 -27.80
N ALA A 309 20.21 2.19 -28.87
CA ALA A 309 21.09 1.38 -29.70
C ALA A 309 22.44 1.05 -29.03
N SER A 310 22.75 1.66 -27.88
CA SER A 310 24.00 1.46 -27.14
C SER A 310 23.77 1.51 -25.64
N THR A 311 24.80 1.19 -24.86
CA THR A 311 24.83 1.34 -23.39
C THR A 311 25.43 2.67 -22.92
N LYS A 312 25.64 3.63 -23.84
CA LYS A 312 26.12 4.96 -23.50
C LYS A 312 24.95 5.87 -23.18
N PHE A 313 24.92 6.39 -21.96
CA PHE A 313 23.93 7.32 -21.48
C PHE A 313 24.61 8.59 -20.98
N VAL A 314 23.81 9.64 -20.79
CA VAL A 314 24.26 10.89 -20.17
C VAL A 314 23.49 11.05 -18.87
N LYS A 315 24.20 11.31 -17.78
CA LYS A 315 23.61 11.60 -16.48
C LYS A 315 23.05 13.01 -16.45
N ASP A 316 21.77 13.14 -16.12
CA ASP A 316 21.11 14.43 -15.93
C ASP A 316 21.13 14.86 -14.44
N PRO A 317 21.32 16.15 -14.12
CA PRO A 317 21.63 17.27 -15.01
C PRO A 317 23.14 17.42 -15.31
N SER A 318 24.00 16.57 -14.76
CA SER A 318 25.47 16.73 -14.78
C SER A 318 26.12 16.77 -16.17
N GLY A 319 25.47 16.16 -17.18
CA GLY A 319 26.01 16.00 -18.53
C GLY A 319 27.12 14.95 -18.65
N MET A 320 27.48 14.24 -17.57
CA MET A 320 28.53 13.23 -17.60
C MET A 320 28.08 11.98 -18.35
N GLU A 321 28.91 11.49 -19.27
CA GLU A 321 28.68 10.21 -19.92
C GLU A 321 28.88 9.04 -18.93
N VAL A 322 28.00 8.06 -19.02
CA VAL A 322 28.13 6.77 -18.33
C VAL A 322 27.93 5.65 -19.33
N THR A 323 28.77 4.62 -19.24
CA THR A 323 28.67 3.43 -20.09
C THR A 323 28.33 2.23 -19.23
N MET A 324 27.13 1.69 -19.44
CA MET A 324 26.62 0.54 -18.69
C MET A 324 27.08 -0.77 -19.33
N ARG A 325 27.02 -1.88 -18.58
CA ARG A 325 27.28 -3.23 -19.11
C ARG A 325 26.29 -3.62 -20.21
N GLY A 326 26.79 -4.34 -21.21
CA GLY A 326 26.00 -4.83 -22.34
C GLY A 326 26.36 -4.16 -23.66
N SER A 327 25.44 -4.23 -24.63
CA SER A 327 25.63 -3.72 -25.99
C SER A 327 24.47 -2.84 -26.51
N SER A 328 23.34 -2.80 -25.80
CA SER A 328 22.18 -1.94 -26.09
C SER A 328 21.53 -1.52 -24.77
N GLY A 329 20.55 -0.62 -24.78
CA GLY A 329 20.01 -0.10 -23.52
C GLY A 329 18.54 0.27 -23.52
N LEU A 330 18.03 0.59 -22.33
CA LEU A 330 16.76 1.29 -22.12
C LEU A 330 17.03 2.58 -21.36
N ARG A 331 16.41 3.69 -21.78
CA ARG A 331 16.33 4.92 -21.00
C ARG A 331 14.94 5.00 -20.41
N ILE A 332 14.86 5.02 -19.09
CA ILE A 332 13.62 5.11 -18.31
C ILE A 332 13.57 6.51 -17.70
N VAL A 333 12.47 7.24 -17.92
CA VAL A 333 12.27 8.57 -17.33
C VAL A 333 10.90 8.63 -16.70
N PHE A 334 10.84 9.09 -15.46
CA PHE A 334 9.61 9.39 -14.73
C PHE A 334 9.51 10.90 -14.53
N HIS A 335 8.39 11.48 -14.94
CA HIS A 335 8.01 12.86 -14.69
C HIS A 335 7.06 12.93 -13.50
N GLY A 336 7.33 13.83 -12.56
CA GLY A 336 6.62 13.90 -11.29
C GLY A 336 7.03 12.75 -10.36
N ALA A 337 8.31 12.39 -10.33
CA ALA A 337 8.83 11.42 -9.37
C ALA A 337 10.24 11.76 -8.87
N SER A 338 10.57 11.36 -7.65
CA SER A 338 11.92 11.50 -7.09
C SER A 338 12.22 10.38 -6.11
N GLY A 339 13.49 9.95 -6.06
CA GLY A 339 14.03 9.02 -5.08
C GLY A 339 14.83 9.69 -3.96
N ALA A 340 15.11 10.99 -4.05
CA ALA A 340 16.07 11.70 -3.21
C ALA A 340 15.96 11.39 -1.70
N ASP A 341 14.73 11.47 -1.16
CA ASP A 341 14.46 11.29 0.27
C ASP A 341 13.73 9.98 0.59
N SER A 342 13.69 9.03 -0.35
CA SER A 342 12.82 7.85 -0.27
C SER A 342 13.50 6.55 -0.67
N TYR A 343 14.44 6.62 -1.59
CA TYR A 343 15.18 5.48 -2.08
C TYR A 343 16.56 5.43 -1.45
N THR A 344 16.75 4.49 -0.52
CA THR A 344 17.99 4.33 0.26
C THR A 344 18.86 3.17 -0.22
N LYS A 345 18.44 2.44 -1.27
CA LYS A 345 19.17 1.29 -1.82
C LYS A 345 20.17 1.72 -2.89
N SER A 346 20.92 0.75 -3.43
CA SER A 346 21.91 1.02 -4.48
C SER A 346 21.27 1.68 -5.69
N ARG A 347 21.92 2.73 -6.19
CA ARG A 347 21.56 3.43 -7.43
C ARG A 347 22.26 2.87 -8.66
N ASP A 348 23.11 1.88 -8.45
CA ASP A 348 23.79 1.09 -9.49
C ASP A 348 23.60 -0.40 -9.14
N LEU A 349 22.78 -1.08 -9.92
CA LEU A 349 22.43 -2.49 -9.77
C LEU A 349 23.07 -3.26 -10.92
N THR A 350 23.93 -4.23 -10.62
CA THR A 350 24.61 -5.08 -11.62
C THR A 350 24.17 -6.54 -11.53
N PRO A 351 22.90 -6.86 -11.83
CA PRO A 351 22.36 -8.18 -11.57
C PRO A 351 22.89 -9.27 -12.53
N GLY A 352 23.46 -8.89 -13.69
CA GLY A 352 24.05 -9.84 -14.63
C GLY A 352 23.08 -10.92 -15.12
N LEU A 353 21.80 -10.58 -15.30
CA LEU A 353 20.76 -11.50 -15.77
C LEU A 353 20.97 -11.84 -17.26
N PRO A 354 20.23 -12.80 -17.85
CA PRO A 354 20.41 -13.19 -19.25
C PRO A 354 20.38 -12.01 -20.25
N VAL A 355 19.51 -11.02 -20.07
CA VAL A 355 19.46 -9.80 -20.88
C VAL A 355 19.82 -8.55 -20.09
N VAL A 356 19.20 -8.28 -18.95
CA VAL A 356 19.46 -7.08 -18.14
C VAL A 356 20.76 -7.25 -17.35
N GLN A 357 21.82 -6.55 -17.79
CA GLN A 357 23.15 -6.64 -17.18
C GLN A 357 23.34 -5.65 -16.03
N GLU A 358 22.76 -4.47 -16.16
CA GLU A 358 22.94 -3.34 -15.25
C GLU A 358 21.73 -2.41 -15.27
N VAL A 359 21.39 -1.79 -14.14
CA VAL A 359 20.35 -0.76 -13.99
C VAL A 359 20.87 0.32 -13.06
N GLU A 360 20.98 1.55 -13.54
CA GLU A 360 21.64 2.66 -12.84
C GLU A 360 20.80 3.94 -12.93
N GLN A 361 20.75 4.72 -11.85
CA GLN A 361 20.14 6.04 -11.85
C GLN A 361 21.01 7.01 -12.67
N LEU A 362 20.38 7.64 -13.67
CA LEU A 362 21.01 8.66 -14.51
C LEU A 362 20.83 10.06 -13.93
N GLY A 363 19.73 10.30 -13.21
CA GLY A 363 19.44 11.59 -12.60
C GLY A 363 18.17 11.60 -11.75
N ASP A 364 18.09 12.61 -10.89
CA ASP A 364 16.97 12.89 -9.99
C ASP A 364 17.00 14.38 -9.66
N PHE A 365 16.32 15.17 -10.50
CA PHE A 365 16.31 16.63 -10.39
C PHE A 365 14.95 17.18 -10.81
N GLU A 366 14.42 18.16 -10.09
CA GLU A 366 13.13 18.80 -10.39
C GLU A 366 11.95 17.82 -10.62
N ALA A 367 11.91 16.74 -9.83
CA ALA A 367 10.94 15.65 -9.96
C ALA A 367 10.97 14.95 -11.34
N VAL A 368 12.12 14.99 -12.02
CA VAL A 368 12.45 14.13 -13.15
C VAL A 368 13.46 13.10 -12.66
N LEU A 369 12.99 11.86 -12.57
CA LEU A 369 13.79 10.72 -12.15
C LEU A 369 14.12 9.88 -13.38
N SER A 370 15.41 9.71 -13.67
CA SER A 370 15.87 8.97 -14.84
C SER A 370 16.77 7.80 -14.44
N TRP A 371 16.60 6.68 -15.15
CA TRP A 371 17.37 5.45 -14.99
C TRP A 371 17.78 4.91 -16.37
N GLY A 372 18.93 4.27 -16.43
CA GLY A 372 19.40 3.50 -17.57
C GLY A 372 19.32 2.02 -17.23
N ALA A 373 19.10 1.17 -18.24
CA ALA A 373 19.34 -0.25 -18.14
C ALA A 373 20.28 -0.69 -19.28
N GLY A 374 21.39 -1.33 -18.94
CA GLY A 374 22.31 -1.95 -19.87
C GLY A 374 21.86 -3.38 -20.20
N LEU A 375 21.69 -3.68 -21.50
CA LEU A 375 21.19 -4.96 -21.99
C LEU A 375 22.28 -5.69 -22.79
N SER A 376 22.38 -7.02 -22.63
CA SER A 376 23.33 -7.85 -23.39
C SER A 376 23.07 -7.82 -24.90
N ARG A 377 21.82 -7.56 -25.31
CA ARG A 377 21.36 -7.44 -26.70
C ARG A 377 20.10 -6.60 -26.81
N ALA A 378 19.84 -6.06 -28.00
CA ALA A 378 18.60 -5.37 -28.29
C ALA A 378 17.42 -6.34 -28.11
N SER A 379 16.44 -5.94 -27.29
CA SER A 379 15.32 -6.80 -26.90
C SER A 379 14.01 -6.03 -26.96
N CYS A 380 12.93 -6.72 -27.33
CA CYS A 380 11.58 -6.17 -27.25
C CYS A 380 11.14 -6.07 -25.78
N ILE A 381 10.27 -5.11 -25.48
CA ILE A 381 9.78 -4.84 -24.12
C ILE A 381 8.25 -4.85 -24.06
N ARG A 382 7.73 -5.02 -22.86
CA ARG A 382 6.35 -4.66 -22.49
C ARG A 382 6.35 -4.00 -21.12
N THR A 383 5.34 -3.20 -20.84
CA THR A 383 5.19 -2.52 -19.56
C THR A 383 3.87 -2.88 -18.90
N LEU A 384 3.89 -2.96 -17.57
CA LEU A 384 2.67 -3.03 -16.77
C LEU A 384 2.63 -1.88 -15.77
N GLU A 385 1.42 -1.40 -15.58
CA GLU A 385 1.07 -0.37 -14.63
C GLU A 385 0.24 -1.02 -13.52
N LEU A 386 0.82 -1.11 -12.33
CA LEU A 386 0.17 -1.73 -11.18
C LEU A 386 -0.13 -0.67 -10.13
N SER A 387 -1.26 -0.83 -9.45
CA SER A 387 -1.63 -0.05 -8.27
C SER A 387 -1.55 -0.94 -7.02
N ASN A 388 -1.36 -0.32 -5.85
CA ASN A 388 -1.35 -0.96 -4.53
C ASN A 388 -0.35 -2.13 -4.36
N PRO A 389 0.97 -1.86 -4.26
CA PRO A 389 1.63 -0.57 -4.37
C PRO A 389 1.74 -0.10 -5.83
N THR A 390 1.87 1.22 -6.02
CA THR A 390 2.08 1.84 -7.34
C THR A 390 3.39 1.35 -7.93
N ARG A 391 3.34 0.66 -9.07
CA ARG A 391 4.53 0.12 -9.72
C ARG A 391 4.49 0.30 -11.23
N VAL A 392 5.63 0.66 -11.79
CA VAL A 392 5.92 0.50 -13.22
C VAL A 392 6.80 -0.72 -13.38
N VAL A 393 6.29 -1.71 -14.10
CA VAL A 393 6.98 -2.97 -14.40
C VAL A 393 7.42 -2.92 -15.85
N ILE A 394 8.68 -3.27 -16.11
CA ILE A 394 9.26 -3.37 -17.45
C ILE A 394 9.76 -4.79 -17.61
N ASP A 395 9.12 -5.54 -18.50
CA ASP A 395 9.59 -6.86 -18.89
C ASP A 395 10.44 -6.73 -20.16
N VAL A 396 11.60 -7.36 -20.14
CA VAL A 396 12.58 -7.38 -21.22
C VAL A 396 12.71 -8.82 -21.71
N GLN A 397 12.34 -9.05 -22.97
CA GLN A 397 12.29 -10.39 -23.53
C GLN A 397 13.68 -11.06 -23.55
N THR A 398 13.78 -12.30 -23.07
CA THR A 398 15.01 -13.10 -23.19
C THR A 398 15.00 -13.93 -24.47
N PRO A 399 16.16 -14.45 -24.94
CA PRO A 399 16.24 -15.30 -26.13
C PRO A 399 15.37 -16.55 -26.08
#